data_AF-A0A023D0V2-F1
#
_entry.id   AF-A0A023D0V2-F1
#
_cell.length_a   1.000
_cell.length_b   1.000
_cell.length_c   1.000
_cell.angle_alpha   90.00
_cell.angle_beta   90.00
_cell.angle_gamma   90.00
#
_symmetry.space_group_name_H-M   'P 1'
#
loop_
_entity.id
_entity.type
_entity.pdbx_description
1 polymer ?
#
loop_
_entity_poly.entity_id
_entity_poly.type
_entity_poly.pdbx_seq_one_letter_code
_entity_poly.pdbx_strand_id
1 'polypeptide(L)'
;MTAFSRLWRRAPLWRWSLYGAVFFLGLGLLYPTPYLLHRFPFLTKIPGSAAHRGQTNDQPGAPSAPDAGQAPPGSTPAPPSGPDRVGAPDINTTFSGGIPFGGHTLPLPAGMWHPVLTGQVGPGGAVLFTILARTDRGIVTGVIIARISSRPQPGQSADGVENSCHDDRNFASRVLSEGHNGLLECWAVARSVGSSSDLVNAAFQRLHTLGFPIPPLFVATTWVRAQAMKDGSGVNLAAVDTLLAPVKPASIQLLAPLPYWDKASLAKAPDAERFVQATTHWMANWVGVLREGLVDGLPGNTAPADVSRDPAAPPF
;
A
#
# COMPACT_ATOMS: atom_id res chain seq x y z
N MET A 1 -44.94 -9.21 44.89
CA MET A 1 -44.29 -8.46 43.79
C MET A 1 -42.77 -8.62 43.94
N THR A 2 -42.10 -9.26 43.00
CA THR A 2 -40.66 -9.54 43.08
C THR A 2 -39.84 -8.26 42.89
N ALA A 3 -38.63 -8.21 43.46
CA ALA A 3 -37.73 -7.06 43.34
C ALA A 3 -37.47 -6.69 41.85
N PHE A 4 -37.46 -7.69 40.98
CA PHE A 4 -37.32 -7.55 39.53
C PHE A 4 -38.43 -6.69 38.90
N SER A 5 -39.70 -6.85 39.32
CA SER A 5 -40.82 -6.09 38.75
C SER A 5 -40.80 -4.61 39.18
N ARG A 6 -40.21 -4.30 40.33
CA ARG A 6 -40.04 -2.92 40.83
C ARG A 6 -38.86 -2.21 40.14
N LEU A 7 -37.76 -2.92 39.93
CA LEU A 7 -36.60 -2.40 39.20
C LEU A 7 -36.96 -2.12 37.74
N TRP A 8 -37.72 -3.03 37.12
CA TRP A 8 -38.16 -2.87 35.74
C TRP A 8 -38.95 -1.58 35.55
N ARG A 9 -39.81 -1.13 36.49
CA ARG A 9 -40.61 0.10 36.31
C ARG A 9 -39.88 1.41 36.59
N ARG A 10 -38.89 1.45 37.50
CA ARG A 10 -38.33 2.71 38.02
C ARG A 10 -36.96 3.09 37.47
N ALA A 11 -36.23 2.18 36.84
CA ALA A 11 -34.87 2.41 36.38
C ALA A 11 -34.75 2.31 34.85
N PRO A 12 -35.01 3.39 34.10
CA PRO A 12 -34.89 3.36 32.63
C PRO A 12 -33.45 3.07 32.16
N LEU A 13 -32.44 3.54 32.89
CA LEU A 13 -31.02 3.25 32.59
C LEU A 13 -30.69 1.76 32.67
N TRP A 14 -31.30 1.03 33.61
CA TRP A 14 -31.07 -0.41 33.73
C TRP A 14 -31.66 -1.19 32.53
N ARG A 15 -32.79 -0.73 31.98
CA ARG A 15 -33.34 -1.30 30.74
C ARG A 15 -32.41 -1.06 29.54
N TRP A 16 -31.90 0.17 29.40
CA TRP A 16 -30.94 0.50 28.34
C TRP A 16 -29.64 -0.29 28.47
N SER A 17 -29.14 -0.48 29.69
CA SER A 17 -27.99 -1.36 29.95
C SER A 17 -28.26 -2.80 29.52
N LEU A 18 -29.45 -3.34 29.81
CA LEU A 18 -29.83 -4.70 29.45
C LEU A 18 -30.02 -4.87 27.94
N TYR A 19 -30.66 -3.90 27.26
CA TYR A 19 -30.76 -3.88 25.80
C TYR A 19 -29.38 -3.74 25.14
N GLY A 20 -28.53 -2.87 25.66
CA GLY A 20 -27.15 -2.72 25.21
C GLY A 20 -26.37 -4.01 25.38
N ALA A 21 -26.48 -4.68 26.52
CA ALA A 21 -25.81 -5.97 26.76
C ALA A 21 -26.26 -7.04 25.75
N VAL A 22 -27.57 -7.16 25.49
CA VAL A 22 -28.10 -8.10 24.48
C VAL A 22 -27.61 -7.73 23.07
N PHE A 23 -27.60 -6.44 22.73
CA PHE A 23 -27.15 -5.95 21.44
C PHE A 23 -25.65 -6.22 21.21
N PHE A 24 -24.78 -5.88 22.16
CA PHE A 24 -23.34 -6.13 22.08
C PHE A 24 -23.01 -7.61 22.11
N LEU A 25 -23.80 -8.44 22.80
CA LEU A 25 -23.65 -9.90 22.77
C LEU A 25 -24.01 -10.46 21.39
N GLY A 26 -25.04 -9.93 20.74
CA GLY A 26 -25.36 -10.24 19.34
C GLY A 26 -24.23 -9.85 18.39
N LEU A 27 -23.69 -8.63 18.52
CA LEU A 27 -22.54 -8.18 17.74
C LEU A 27 -21.30 -9.04 17.98
N GLY A 28 -21.01 -9.44 19.23
CA GLY A 28 -19.87 -10.31 19.55
C GLY A 28 -19.98 -11.72 18.96
N LEU A 29 -21.19 -12.21 18.68
CA LEU A 29 -21.41 -13.46 17.95
C LEU A 29 -21.23 -13.31 16.43
N LEU A 30 -21.62 -12.17 15.88
CA LEU A 30 -21.45 -11.84 14.45
C LEU A 30 -20.00 -11.48 14.10
N TYR A 31 -19.29 -10.85 15.04
CA TYR A 31 -17.90 -10.40 14.92
C TYR A 31 -17.06 -10.97 16.08
N PRO A 32 -16.80 -12.29 16.10
CA PRO A 32 -16.09 -12.92 17.20
C PRO A 32 -14.64 -12.47 17.25
N THR A 33 -14.17 -12.07 18.43
CA THR A 33 -12.76 -11.72 18.65
C THR A 33 -11.87 -12.97 18.60
N PRO A 34 -10.57 -12.84 18.31
CA PRO A 34 -9.65 -13.98 18.14
C PRO A 34 -9.61 -14.92 19.36
N TYR A 35 -9.76 -14.36 20.57
CA TYR A 35 -9.79 -15.12 21.81
C TYR A 35 -11.05 -16.01 21.94
N LEU A 36 -12.21 -15.53 21.49
CA LEU A 36 -13.48 -16.28 21.50
C LEU A 36 -13.46 -17.45 20.50
N LEU A 37 -12.84 -17.24 19.33
CA LEU A 37 -12.66 -18.29 18.31
C LEU A 37 -11.75 -19.43 18.81
N HIS A 38 -10.74 -19.13 19.62
CA HIS A 38 -9.88 -20.14 20.24
C HIS A 38 -10.62 -21.04 21.24
N ARG A 39 -11.62 -20.49 21.94
CA ARG A 39 -12.35 -21.22 22.99
C ARG A 39 -13.57 -21.97 22.46
N PHE A 40 -14.16 -21.49 21.36
CA PHE A 40 -15.39 -22.05 20.78
C PHE A 40 -15.24 -22.24 19.25
N PRO A 41 -14.63 -23.36 18.80
CA PRO A 41 -14.29 -23.58 17.40
C PRO A 41 -15.52 -23.76 16.49
N PHE A 42 -16.73 -23.96 17.04
CA PHE A 42 -17.94 -24.04 16.22
C PHE A 42 -18.36 -22.68 15.63
N LEU A 43 -17.90 -21.56 16.22
CA LEU A 43 -18.20 -20.20 15.74
C LEU A 43 -17.53 -19.90 14.39
N THR A 44 -16.52 -20.68 13.97
CA THR A 44 -15.86 -20.54 12.66
C THR A 44 -16.75 -21.01 11.50
N LYS A 45 -17.89 -21.66 11.79
CA LYS A 45 -18.86 -22.10 10.76
C LYS A 45 -19.88 -21.01 10.40
N ILE A 46 -19.87 -19.88 11.11
CA ILE A 46 -20.75 -18.75 10.83
C ILE A 46 -20.18 -17.95 9.65
N PRO A 47 -20.94 -17.75 8.55
CA PRO A 47 -20.53 -16.94 7.41
C PRO A 47 -20.12 -15.53 7.87
N GLY A 48 -18.91 -15.09 7.52
CA GLY A 48 -18.35 -13.78 7.92
C GLY A 48 -17.25 -13.83 9.00
N SER A 49 -17.08 -14.96 9.71
CA SER A 49 -16.06 -15.11 10.78
C SER A 49 -14.61 -15.28 10.29
N ALA A 50 -14.39 -15.40 8.98
CA ALA A 50 -13.06 -15.63 8.40
C ALA A 50 -12.20 -14.36 8.23
N ALA A 51 -12.77 -13.17 8.45
CA ALA A 51 -12.10 -11.89 8.16
C ALA A 51 -10.92 -11.52 9.08
N HIS A 52 -10.65 -12.29 10.14
CA HIS A 52 -9.59 -11.97 11.11
C HIS A 52 -8.57 -13.09 11.36
N ARG A 53 -8.54 -14.14 10.53
CA ARG A 53 -7.46 -15.13 10.63
C ARG A 53 -6.22 -14.59 9.92
N GLY A 54 -5.43 -13.80 10.64
CA GLY A 54 -4.03 -13.58 10.30
C GLY A 54 -3.37 -14.93 10.06
N GLN A 55 -2.79 -15.11 8.88
CA GLN A 55 -2.03 -16.30 8.52
C GLN A 55 -0.80 -16.37 9.41
N THR A 56 -0.88 -17.12 10.50
CA THR A 56 0.28 -17.63 11.22
C THR A 56 0.80 -18.83 10.45
N ASN A 57 1.98 -18.66 9.85
CA ASN A 57 2.84 -19.72 9.35
C ASN A 57 3.09 -20.75 10.46
N ASP A 58 2.54 -21.95 10.30
CA ASP A 58 3.10 -23.16 10.93
C ASP A 58 3.16 -24.26 9.86
N GLN A 59 4.35 -24.38 9.32
CA GLN A 59 4.81 -25.45 8.46
C GLN A 59 5.30 -26.60 9.33
N PRO A 60 5.00 -27.86 8.96
CA PRO A 60 5.91 -28.94 9.26
C PRO A 60 6.39 -29.64 7.98
N GLY A 61 7.71 -29.70 7.83
CA GLY A 61 8.42 -30.83 7.25
C GLY A 61 8.39 -31.00 5.74
N ALA A 62 9.55 -30.80 5.11
CA ALA A 62 9.88 -31.32 3.79
C ALA A 62 9.74 -32.86 3.72
N PRO A 63 9.75 -33.46 2.51
CA PRO A 63 11.05 -33.96 2.05
C PRO A 63 11.35 -33.74 0.55
N SER A 64 12.65 -33.56 0.33
CA SER A 64 13.50 -33.72 -0.85
C SER A 64 12.92 -34.27 -2.16
N ALA A 65 13.36 -33.64 -3.26
CA ALA A 65 13.29 -34.12 -4.63
C ALA A 65 13.93 -35.52 -4.83
N PRO A 66 13.51 -36.23 -5.88
CA PRO A 66 14.46 -36.48 -6.96
C PRO A 66 13.88 -36.34 -8.38
N ASP A 67 14.83 -36.35 -9.32
CA ASP A 67 14.77 -36.13 -10.78
C ASP A 67 13.79 -36.96 -11.63
N ALA A 68 13.51 -36.38 -12.80
CA ALA A 68 13.23 -36.97 -14.12
C ALA A 68 11.97 -37.84 -14.38
N GLY A 69 11.22 -37.42 -15.42
CA GLY A 69 10.64 -38.36 -16.40
C GLY A 69 9.11 -38.49 -16.45
N GLN A 70 8.58 -38.23 -17.65
CA GLN A 70 7.30 -38.70 -18.22
C GLN A 70 5.96 -38.12 -17.74
N ALA A 71 5.33 -37.38 -18.66
CA ALA A 71 3.92 -37.06 -18.68
C ALA A 71 3.04 -38.31 -18.96
N PRO A 72 1.82 -38.34 -18.41
CA PRO A 72 0.66 -38.88 -19.11
C PRO A 72 -0.47 -37.83 -19.29
N PRO A 73 -1.34 -38.02 -20.30
CA PRO A 73 -2.34 -37.03 -20.70
C PRO A 73 -3.64 -37.18 -19.91
N GLY A 74 -4.35 -36.07 -19.70
CA GLY A 74 -5.77 -36.10 -19.35
C GLY A 74 -6.10 -35.91 -17.87
N SER A 75 -5.86 -34.70 -17.38
CA SER A 75 -6.70 -34.10 -16.34
C SER A 75 -6.51 -32.59 -16.46
N THR A 76 -7.53 -31.85 -16.87
CA THR A 76 -7.56 -30.39 -16.76
C THR A 76 -7.68 -30.03 -15.28
N PRO A 77 -6.62 -29.51 -14.63
CA PRO A 77 -6.80 -28.84 -13.36
C PRO A 77 -7.30 -27.44 -13.68
N ALA A 78 -8.26 -26.94 -12.91
CA ALA A 78 -8.49 -25.49 -12.83
C ALA A 78 -7.12 -24.80 -12.70
N PRO A 79 -6.83 -23.70 -13.43
CA PRO A 79 -5.50 -23.13 -13.46
C PRO A 79 -5.09 -22.83 -12.02
N PRO A 80 -3.99 -23.43 -11.51
CA PRO A 80 -3.47 -23.04 -10.22
C PRO A 80 -3.23 -21.53 -10.29
N SER A 81 -3.64 -20.82 -9.24
CA SER A 81 -3.21 -19.45 -8.99
C SER A 81 -1.70 -19.42 -9.20
N GLY A 82 -1.26 -18.89 -10.36
CA GLY A 82 0.12 -18.97 -10.79
C GLY A 82 1.04 -18.35 -9.73
N PRO A 83 2.24 -18.89 -9.52
CA PRO A 83 3.17 -18.34 -8.54
C PRO A 83 3.50 -16.89 -8.88
N ASP A 84 3.71 -16.07 -7.86
CA ASP A 84 4.22 -14.71 -7.99
C ASP A 84 5.49 -14.73 -8.87
N ARG A 85 5.53 -13.88 -9.89
CA ARG A 85 6.64 -13.77 -10.82
C ARG A 85 7.38 -12.48 -10.53
N VAL A 86 8.47 -12.58 -9.78
CA VAL A 86 9.32 -11.44 -9.44
C VAL A 86 10.62 -11.53 -10.23
N GLY A 87 10.93 -10.47 -10.96
CA GLY A 87 12.16 -10.30 -11.73
C GLY A 87 13.02 -9.17 -11.18
N ALA A 88 14.32 -9.29 -11.41
CA ALA A 88 15.35 -8.34 -10.99
C ALA A 88 16.07 -7.79 -12.24
N PRO A 89 15.57 -6.69 -12.85
CA PRO A 89 16.17 -6.13 -14.06
C PRO A 89 17.58 -5.60 -13.82
N ASP A 90 18.33 -5.33 -14.89
CA ASP A 90 19.66 -4.71 -14.78
C ASP A 90 19.55 -3.30 -14.16
N ILE A 91 20.20 -3.12 -13.01
CA ILE A 91 20.18 -1.87 -12.23
C ILE A 91 20.87 -0.72 -12.98
N ASN A 92 21.73 -1.01 -13.96
CA ASN A 92 22.40 0.01 -14.76
C ASN A 92 21.50 0.61 -15.83
N THR A 93 20.32 0.03 -16.07
CA THR A 93 19.31 0.63 -16.94
C THR A 93 18.75 1.87 -16.27
N THR A 94 18.59 2.94 -17.04
CA THR A 94 18.07 4.22 -16.53
C THR A 94 16.80 4.64 -17.25
N PHE A 95 15.86 5.20 -16.49
CA PHE A 95 14.60 5.74 -16.98
C PHE A 95 14.42 7.19 -16.53
N SER A 96 13.75 7.99 -17.34
CA SER A 96 13.43 9.40 -17.04
C SER A 96 12.12 9.79 -17.72
N GLY A 97 11.37 10.72 -17.11
CA GLY A 97 10.12 11.25 -17.67
C GLY A 97 8.92 10.31 -17.54
N GLY A 98 9.00 9.10 -18.08
CA GLY A 98 7.95 8.10 -17.98
C GLY A 98 8.39 6.73 -18.49
N ILE A 99 7.71 5.67 -18.05
CA ILE A 99 7.94 4.30 -18.54
C ILE A 99 6.62 3.60 -18.90
N PRO A 100 6.62 2.66 -19.86
CA PRO A 100 5.48 1.79 -20.08
C PRO A 100 5.18 0.94 -18.83
N PHE A 101 3.92 0.91 -18.41
CA PHE A 101 3.48 0.15 -17.24
C PHE A 101 2.01 -0.26 -17.37
N GLY A 102 1.74 -1.57 -17.47
CA GLY A 102 0.37 -2.09 -17.49
C GLY A 102 -0.51 -1.62 -18.65
N GLY A 103 0.07 -1.31 -19.82
CA GLY A 103 -0.66 -0.72 -20.95
C GLY A 103 -0.82 0.80 -20.87
N HIS A 104 -0.26 1.42 -19.83
CA HIS A 104 -0.26 2.85 -19.57
C HIS A 104 1.17 3.40 -19.50
N THR A 105 1.31 4.69 -19.17
CA THR A 105 2.60 5.33 -18.93
C THR A 105 2.69 5.70 -17.45
N LEU A 106 3.63 5.10 -16.72
CA LEU A 106 3.96 5.54 -15.37
C LEU A 106 4.86 6.79 -15.48
N PRO A 107 4.37 8.00 -15.14
CA PRO A 107 5.22 9.19 -15.12
C PRO A 107 6.26 9.07 -14.01
N LEU A 108 7.46 9.57 -14.28
CA LEU A 108 8.54 9.58 -13.32
C LEU A 108 8.85 11.03 -12.92
N PRO A 109 9.05 11.31 -11.61
CA PRO A 109 9.60 12.57 -11.16
C PRO A 109 10.99 12.81 -11.77
N ALA A 110 11.45 14.06 -11.73
CA ALA A 110 12.71 14.49 -12.31
C ALA A 110 13.90 13.65 -11.79
N GLY A 111 14.82 13.33 -12.69
CA GLY A 111 16.03 12.56 -12.39
C GLY A 111 16.08 11.20 -13.10
N MET A 112 17.13 10.45 -12.81
CA MET A 112 17.40 9.14 -13.39
C MET A 112 16.95 8.04 -12.43
N TRP A 113 16.07 7.18 -12.90
CA TRP A 113 15.48 6.08 -12.13
C TRP A 113 16.00 4.74 -12.63
N HIS A 114 16.36 3.86 -11.70
CA HIS A 114 16.95 2.56 -11.94
C HIS A 114 15.99 1.45 -11.50
N PRO A 115 15.80 0.38 -12.28
CA PRO A 115 14.87 -0.67 -11.93
C PRO A 115 15.44 -1.58 -10.84
N VAL A 116 14.69 -1.73 -9.75
CA VAL A 116 15.06 -2.58 -8.60
C VAL A 116 14.32 -3.91 -8.64
N LEU A 117 13.01 -3.92 -8.84
CA LEU A 117 12.23 -5.15 -9.00
C LEU A 117 11.05 -4.88 -9.92
N THR A 118 10.59 -5.90 -10.64
CA THR A 118 9.33 -5.84 -11.39
C THR A 118 8.68 -7.20 -11.42
N GLY A 119 7.37 -7.27 -11.62
CA GLY A 119 6.71 -8.56 -11.67
C GLY A 119 5.20 -8.53 -11.62
N GLN A 120 4.67 -9.71 -11.33
CA GLN A 120 3.25 -9.98 -11.11
C GLN A 120 3.08 -10.68 -9.77
N VAL A 121 2.15 -10.19 -8.95
CA VAL A 121 1.79 -10.79 -7.66
C VAL A 121 0.28 -10.96 -7.50
N GLY A 122 -0.10 -11.75 -6.50
CA GLY A 122 -1.49 -11.97 -6.13
C GLY A 122 -2.16 -13.06 -6.95
N PRO A 123 -3.46 -13.35 -6.71
CA PRO A 123 -4.14 -14.50 -7.31
C PRO A 123 -4.03 -14.51 -8.84
N GLY A 124 -3.29 -15.48 -9.39
CA GLY A 124 -3.09 -15.61 -10.84
C GLY A 124 -2.22 -14.50 -11.47
N GLY A 125 -1.37 -13.83 -10.68
CA GLY A 125 -0.49 -12.75 -11.14
C GLY A 125 -1.25 -11.46 -11.48
N ALA A 126 -2.38 -11.22 -10.81
CA ALA A 126 -3.32 -10.23 -11.25
C ALA A 126 -2.91 -8.78 -10.92
N VAL A 127 -1.89 -8.56 -10.09
CA VAL A 127 -1.29 -7.24 -9.84
C VAL A 127 0.09 -7.15 -10.45
N LEU A 128 0.28 -6.22 -11.40
CA LEU A 128 1.58 -5.84 -11.93
C LEU A 128 2.25 -4.87 -10.96
N PHE A 129 3.55 -4.99 -10.77
CA PHE A 129 4.32 -4.04 -9.99
C PHE A 129 5.68 -3.71 -10.62
N THR A 130 6.17 -2.51 -10.31
CA THR A 130 7.55 -2.10 -10.59
C THR A 130 8.07 -1.26 -9.45
N ILE A 131 9.32 -1.49 -9.05
CA ILE A 131 10.04 -0.74 -8.03
C ILE A 131 11.27 -0.14 -8.68
N LEU A 132 11.36 1.19 -8.61
CA LEU A 132 12.47 1.97 -9.17
C LEU A 132 13.17 2.72 -8.04
N ALA A 133 14.48 2.94 -8.16
CA ALA A 133 15.25 3.77 -7.24
C ALA A 133 15.94 4.90 -7.99
N ARG A 134 15.95 6.10 -7.41
CA ARG A 134 16.76 7.24 -7.85
C ARG A 134 17.93 7.39 -6.91
N THR A 135 19.10 7.68 -7.46
CA THR A 135 20.32 7.92 -6.67
C THR A 135 20.93 9.29 -6.96
N ASP A 136 21.54 9.91 -5.95
CA ASP A 136 22.46 11.05 -6.08
C ASP A 136 23.82 10.63 -5.50
N ARG A 137 24.88 10.66 -6.32
CA ARG A 137 26.25 10.26 -5.92
C ARG A 137 26.31 8.92 -5.19
N GLY A 138 25.52 7.95 -5.68
CA GLY A 138 25.45 6.60 -5.14
C GLY A 138 24.48 6.41 -3.97
N ILE A 139 23.92 7.48 -3.39
CA ILE A 139 22.96 7.40 -2.27
C ILE A 139 21.54 7.36 -2.82
N VAL A 140 20.69 6.50 -2.27
CA VAL A 140 19.26 6.43 -2.65
C VAL A 140 18.54 7.69 -2.16
N THR A 141 18.02 8.49 -3.10
CA THR A 141 17.26 9.72 -2.80
C THR A 141 15.76 9.57 -3.05
N GLY A 142 15.36 8.58 -3.84
CA GLY A 142 13.97 8.29 -4.15
C GLY A 142 13.73 6.81 -4.40
N VAL A 143 12.57 6.30 -4.03
CA VAL A 143 12.08 4.97 -4.44
C VAL A 143 10.64 5.10 -4.91
N ILE A 144 10.30 4.56 -6.08
CA ILE A 144 8.93 4.49 -6.58
C ILE A 144 8.48 3.04 -6.52
N ILE A 145 7.28 2.80 -6.00
CA ILE A 145 6.61 1.51 -5.98
C ILE A 145 5.28 1.71 -6.68
N ALA A 146 5.19 1.28 -7.93
CA ALA A 146 3.96 1.36 -8.72
C ALA A 146 3.31 -0.01 -8.80
N ARG A 147 1.98 -0.03 -8.64
CA ARG A 147 1.13 -1.23 -8.68
C ARG A 147 -0.09 -0.96 -9.52
N ILE A 148 -0.45 -1.89 -10.41
CA ILE A 148 -1.69 -1.81 -11.18
C ILE A 148 -2.30 -3.21 -11.32
N SER A 149 -3.62 -3.31 -11.17
CA SER A 149 -4.34 -4.54 -11.44
C SER A 149 -4.42 -4.79 -12.95
N SER A 150 -3.91 -5.92 -13.42
CA SER A 150 -4.10 -6.39 -14.80
C SER A 150 -5.49 -6.98 -15.04
N ARG A 151 -6.18 -7.38 -13.96
CA ARG A 151 -7.56 -7.87 -13.95
C ARG A 151 -8.28 -7.43 -12.66
N PRO A 152 -9.61 -7.28 -12.68
CA PRO A 152 -10.37 -6.94 -11.47
C PRO A 152 -10.07 -7.89 -10.32
N GLN A 153 -9.82 -7.34 -9.13
CA GLN A 153 -9.55 -8.13 -7.92
C GLN A 153 -10.85 -8.40 -7.15
N PRO A 154 -11.29 -9.67 -7.00
CA PRO A 154 -12.43 -9.98 -6.16
C PRO A 154 -12.06 -9.86 -4.67
N GLY A 155 -12.97 -9.32 -3.85
CA GLY A 155 -12.81 -9.22 -2.40
C GLY A 155 -11.91 -8.07 -1.90
N GLN A 156 -11.25 -7.32 -2.79
CA GLN A 156 -10.69 -6.02 -2.46
C GLN A 156 -11.85 -5.00 -2.42
N SER A 157 -12.23 -4.54 -1.23
CA SER A 157 -13.16 -3.40 -1.12
C SER A 157 -12.40 -2.09 -1.34
N ALA A 158 -13.05 -1.10 -1.94
CA ALA A 158 -12.53 0.26 -1.98
C ALA A 158 -12.20 0.77 -0.56
N ASP A 159 -12.95 0.34 0.45
CA ASP A 159 -12.74 0.69 1.85
C ASP A 159 -11.34 0.31 2.38
N GLY A 160 -10.76 -0.81 1.91
CA GLY A 160 -9.40 -1.22 2.30
C GLY A 160 -8.32 -0.25 1.79
N VAL A 161 -8.57 0.37 0.64
CA VAL A 161 -7.73 1.41 0.04
C VAL A 161 -7.92 2.76 0.74
N GLU A 162 -9.15 3.05 1.13
CA GLU A 162 -9.54 4.28 1.81
C GLU A 162 -8.81 4.48 3.16
N ASN A 163 -8.55 3.38 3.89
CA ASN A 163 -7.89 3.43 5.19
C ASN A 163 -6.52 4.14 5.20
N SER A 164 -5.74 4.04 4.11
CA SER A 164 -4.42 4.70 4.06
C SER A 164 -4.51 6.22 3.97
N CYS A 165 -5.61 6.74 3.43
CA CYS A 165 -5.84 8.17 3.26
C CYS A 165 -6.46 8.82 4.50
N HIS A 166 -7.09 8.05 5.39
CA HIS A 166 -7.66 8.52 6.66
C HIS A 166 -6.78 8.28 7.89
N ASP A 167 -5.52 7.89 7.71
CA ASP A 167 -4.60 7.75 8.84
C ASP A 167 -4.26 9.14 9.44
N ASP A 168 -4.65 9.38 10.68
CA ASP A 168 -4.39 10.64 11.41
C ASP A 168 -2.90 10.98 11.52
N ARG A 169 -2.03 9.96 11.41
CA ARG A 169 -0.57 10.11 11.43
C ARG A 169 -0.02 10.71 10.14
N ASN A 170 -0.81 10.74 9.06
CA ASN A 170 -0.44 11.41 7.83
C ASN A 170 -0.18 12.90 8.09
N PHE A 171 0.92 13.41 7.53
CA PHE A 171 1.22 14.84 7.55
C PHE A 171 0.15 15.61 6.77
N ALA A 172 -0.27 15.06 5.64
CA ALA A 172 -1.36 15.56 4.82
C ALA A 172 -2.04 14.41 4.09
N SER A 173 -3.34 14.53 3.82
CA SER A 173 -4.06 13.63 2.91
C SER A 173 -5.23 14.37 2.27
N ARG A 174 -5.70 13.83 1.16
CA ARG A 174 -6.88 14.35 0.46
C ARG A 174 -7.60 13.24 -0.27
N VAL A 175 -8.90 13.13 -0.03
CA VAL A 175 -9.80 12.31 -0.84
C VAL A 175 -10.29 13.17 -2.01
N LEU A 176 -10.09 12.67 -3.23
CA LEU A 176 -10.45 13.33 -4.48
C LEU A 176 -11.78 12.82 -5.03
N SER A 177 -12.15 11.58 -4.72
CA SER A 177 -13.44 10.99 -5.04
C SER A 177 -13.82 9.97 -3.96
N GLU A 178 -15.04 10.08 -3.42
CA GLU A 178 -15.55 9.29 -2.28
C GLU A 178 -16.49 8.16 -2.73
N GLY A 179 -16.06 7.31 -3.66
CA GLY A 179 -16.81 6.10 -4.02
C GLY A 179 -18.13 6.33 -4.79
N HIS A 180 -18.54 7.57 -5.03
CA HIS A 180 -19.71 7.87 -5.84
C HIS A 180 -19.45 7.43 -7.28
N ASN A 181 -20.27 6.50 -7.79
CA ASN A 181 -20.05 5.74 -9.05
C ASN A 181 -18.95 4.65 -8.98
N GLY A 182 -18.61 4.19 -7.77
CA GLY A 182 -17.64 3.13 -7.55
C GLY A 182 -16.19 3.56 -7.75
N LEU A 183 -15.91 4.85 -7.87
CA LEU A 183 -14.55 5.41 -7.97
C LEU A 183 -14.12 5.95 -6.61
N LEU A 184 -13.03 5.41 -6.07
CA LEU A 184 -12.31 5.98 -4.95
C LEU A 184 -10.96 6.49 -5.46
N GLU A 185 -10.60 7.71 -5.12
CA GLU A 185 -9.27 8.25 -5.41
C GLU A 185 -8.81 9.14 -4.27
N CYS A 186 -7.59 8.94 -3.81
CA CYS A 186 -7.01 9.75 -2.75
C CYS A 186 -5.48 9.78 -2.81
N TRP A 187 -4.90 10.72 -2.08
CA TRP A 187 -3.47 10.74 -1.82
C TRP A 187 -3.16 11.10 -0.36
N ALA A 188 -1.98 10.69 0.09
CA ALA A 188 -1.45 10.98 1.42
C ALA A 188 0.05 11.25 1.38
N VAL A 189 0.54 11.99 2.37
CA VAL A 189 1.95 12.22 2.67
C VAL A 189 2.20 11.82 4.11
N ALA A 190 3.09 10.88 4.32
CA ALA A 190 3.34 10.26 5.61
C ALA A 190 4.81 9.97 5.83
N ARG A 191 5.19 9.70 7.08
CA ARG A 191 6.49 9.12 7.38
C ARG A 191 6.49 7.64 6.99
N SER A 192 7.57 7.17 6.37
CA SER A 192 7.85 5.76 6.17
C SER A 192 9.15 5.36 6.87
N VAL A 193 9.06 4.33 7.71
CA VAL A 193 10.18 3.70 8.43
C VAL A 193 10.20 2.22 8.07
N GLY A 194 10.58 1.93 6.83
CA GLY A 194 10.49 0.60 6.26
C GLY A 194 9.06 0.23 5.84
N SER A 195 8.93 -0.94 5.22
CA SER A 195 7.66 -1.45 4.70
C SER A 195 7.32 -2.79 5.32
N SER A 196 6.03 -3.02 5.60
CA SER A 196 5.53 -4.35 5.93
C SER A 196 5.40 -5.26 4.71
N SER A 197 5.63 -4.75 3.50
CA SER A 197 5.57 -5.52 2.27
C SER A 197 6.88 -6.27 2.01
N ASP A 198 6.79 -7.59 1.87
CA ASP A 198 7.93 -8.45 1.52
C ASP A 198 8.61 -8.01 0.21
N LEU A 199 7.84 -7.51 -0.76
CA LEU A 199 8.37 -6.99 -2.03
C LEU A 199 9.26 -5.75 -1.82
N VAL A 200 8.82 -4.84 -0.97
CA VAL A 200 9.56 -3.60 -0.68
C VAL A 200 10.81 -3.93 0.13
N ASN A 201 10.70 -4.85 1.09
CA ASN A 201 11.85 -5.35 1.84
C ASN A 201 12.87 -6.05 0.93
N ALA A 202 12.42 -6.88 -0.01
CA ALA A 202 13.28 -7.50 -1.02
C ALA A 202 13.96 -6.46 -1.92
N ALA A 203 13.26 -5.38 -2.31
CA ALA A 203 13.85 -4.30 -3.09
C ALA A 203 14.96 -3.57 -2.32
N PHE A 204 14.70 -3.20 -1.06
CA PHE A 204 15.70 -2.57 -0.20
C PHE A 204 16.89 -3.50 0.09
N GLN A 205 16.64 -4.79 0.30
CA GLN A 205 17.71 -5.78 0.46
C GLN A 205 18.57 -5.89 -0.80
N ARG A 206 17.96 -5.85 -1.98
CA ARG A 206 18.69 -5.84 -3.26
C ARG A 206 19.56 -4.58 -3.37
N LEU A 207 19.00 -3.40 -3.13
CA LEU A 207 19.75 -2.13 -3.15
C LEU A 207 20.94 -2.16 -2.18
N HIS A 208 20.71 -2.66 -0.96
CA HIS A 208 21.77 -2.83 0.03
C HIS A 208 22.87 -3.79 -0.45
N THR A 209 22.48 -4.94 -1.03
CA THR A 209 23.42 -5.95 -1.56
C THR A 209 24.26 -5.40 -2.70
N LEU A 210 23.68 -4.52 -3.53
CA LEU A 210 24.36 -3.82 -4.62
C LEU A 210 25.22 -2.64 -4.14
N GLY A 211 25.25 -2.35 -2.84
CA GLY A 211 26.10 -1.33 -2.24
C GLY A 211 25.54 0.09 -2.29
N PHE A 212 24.25 0.28 -2.58
CA PHE A 212 23.61 1.60 -2.52
C PHE A 212 23.25 1.96 -1.06
N PRO A 213 23.79 3.05 -0.48
CA PRO A 213 23.40 3.50 0.85
C PRO A 213 21.94 3.96 0.86
N ILE A 214 21.16 3.42 1.79
CA ILE A 214 19.73 3.71 1.96
C ILE A 214 19.56 4.59 3.22
N PRO A 215 18.90 5.75 3.10
CA PRO A 215 18.56 6.57 4.25
C PRO A 215 17.67 5.81 5.27
N PRO A 216 17.81 6.10 6.58
CA PRO A 216 17.05 5.40 7.62
C PRO A 216 15.56 5.78 7.68
N LEU A 217 15.15 6.80 6.90
CA LEU A 217 13.80 7.33 6.89
C LEU A 217 13.48 7.91 5.51
N PHE A 218 12.22 7.74 5.11
CA PHE A 218 11.63 8.40 3.95
C PHE A 218 10.37 9.17 4.35
N VAL A 219 10.07 10.23 3.61
CA VAL A 219 8.70 10.77 3.53
C VAL A 219 8.05 10.10 2.33
N ALA A 220 7.01 9.31 2.59
CA ALA A 220 6.25 8.62 1.56
C ALA A 220 5.11 9.52 1.08
N THR A 221 4.94 9.60 -0.23
CA THR A 221 3.68 10.00 -0.84
C THR A 221 2.99 8.77 -1.39
N THR A 222 1.70 8.67 -1.19
CA THR A 222 0.87 7.58 -1.71
C THR A 222 -0.23 8.20 -2.53
N TRP A 223 -0.42 7.72 -3.75
CA TRP A 223 -1.63 7.93 -4.53
C TRP A 223 -2.27 6.59 -4.80
N VAL A 224 -3.58 6.49 -4.58
CA VAL A 224 -4.33 5.30 -4.93
C VAL A 224 -5.62 5.68 -5.62
N ARG A 225 -5.94 4.92 -6.66
CA ARG A 225 -7.21 4.96 -7.38
C ARG A 225 -7.76 3.53 -7.46
N ALA A 226 -9.00 3.37 -6.99
CA ALA A 226 -9.74 2.13 -7.01
C ALA A 226 -11.07 2.35 -7.74
N GLN A 227 -11.36 1.54 -8.76
CA GLN A 227 -12.59 1.61 -9.54
C GLN A 227 -13.31 0.26 -9.49
N ALA A 228 -14.51 0.25 -8.90
CA ALA A 228 -15.39 -0.91 -8.93
C ALA A 228 -15.89 -1.16 -10.36
N MET A 229 -15.90 -2.42 -10.76
CA MET A 229 -16.43 -2.86 -12.05
C MET A 229 -17.96 -2.91 -12.03
N LYS A 230 -18.60 -2.51 -13.13
CA LYS A 230 -20.08 -2.45 -13.24
C LYS A 230 -20.76 -3.81 -13.11
N ASP A 231 -20.06 -4.87 -13.47
CA ASP A 231 -20.53 -6.26 -13.41
C ASP A 231 -20.31 -6.92 -12.04
N GLY A 232 -19.73 -6.19 -11.07
CA GLY A 232 -19.43 -6.72 -9.75
C GLY A 232 -18.26 -7.71 -9.72
N SER A 233 -17.49 -7.85 -10.80
CA SER A 233 -16.36 -8.78 -10.89
C SER A 233 -15.19 -8.44 -9.96
N GLY A 234 -15.15 -7.22 -9.44
CA GLY A 234 -14.15 -6.78 -8.48
C GLY A 234 -13.80 -5.30 -8.64
N VAL A 235 -12.59 -4.96 -8.20
CA VAL A 235 -12.03 -3.59 -8.25
C VAL A 235 -10.76 -3.57 -9.09
N ASN A 236 -10.64 -2.58 -9.97
CA ASN A 236 -9.39 -2.22 -10.62
C ASN A 236 -8.63 -1.23 -9.74
N LEU A 237 -7.36 -1.49 -9.50
CA LEU A 237 -6.49 -0.72 -8.63
C LEU A 237 -5.32 -0.14 -9.42
N ALA A 238 -5.03 1.14 -9.23
CA ALA A 238 -3.75 1.75 -9.56
C ALA A 238 -3.22 2.46 -8.31
N ALA A 239 -1.99 2.19 -7.93
CA ALA A 239 -1.35 2.76 -6.75
C ALA A 239 0.10 3.10 -7.05
N VAL A 240 0.55 4.27 -6.59
CA VAL A 240 1.95 4.69 -6.67
C VAL A 240 2.37 5.23 -5.33
N ASP A 241 3.37 4.59 -4.73
CA ASP A 241 4.05 5.09 -3.54
C ASP A 241 5.40 5.67 -3.98
N THR A 242 5.70 6.91 -3.58
CA THR A 242 7.00 7.56 -3.81
C THR A 242 7.64 7.87 -2.47
N LEU A 243 8.75 7.20 -2.17
CA LEU A 243 9.55 7.40 -0.97
C LEU A 243 10.65 8.42 -1.27
N LEU A 244 10.60 9.58 -0.62
CA LEU A 244 11.55 10.67 -0.80
C LEU A 244 12.46 10.77 0.42
N ALA A 245 13.77 10.77 0.20
CA ALA A 245 14.75 10.84 1.27
C ALA A 245 14.93 12.30 1.73
N PRO A 246 14.59 12.64 2.99
CA PRO A 246 14.81 13.98 3.51
C PRO A 246 16.23 14.11 4.05
N VAL A 247 17.20 14.01 3.15
CA VAL A 247 18.63 14.07 3.49
C VAL A 247 19.27 15.32 2.93
N LYS A 248 20.39 15.74 3.54
CA LYS A 248 21.25 16.75 2.92
C LYS A 248 21.78 16.23 1.58
N PRO A 249 21.97 17.09 0.58
CA PRO A 249 22.59 16.68 -0.68
C PRO A 249 23.91 15.96 -0.42
N ALA A 250 24.19 14.89 -1.18
CA ALA A 250 25.40 14.06 -1.06
C ALA A 250 25.54 13.25 0.24
N SER A 251 24.51 13.20 1.08
CA SER A 251 24.63 12.62 2.41
C SER A 251 23.48 11.68 2.72
N ILE A 252 23.73 10.77 3.67
CA ILE A 252 22.68 9.99 4.34
C ILE A 252 22.16 10.72 5.59
N GLN A 253 22.73 11.90 5.92
CA GLN A 253 22.32 12.68 7.07
C GLN A 253 20.95 13.30 6.81
N LEU A 254 19.98 12.93 7.65
CA LEU A 254 18.63 13.50 7.63
C LEU A 254 18.66 15.01 7.89
N LEU A 255 17.68 15.73 7.32
CA LEU A 255 17.46 17.17 7.55
C LEU A 255 17.10 17.47 9.02
N ALA A 256 16.55 16.49 9.75
CA ALA A 256 16.31 16.56 11.18
C ALA A 256 16.49 15.17 11.84
N PRO A 257 16.78 15.11 13.15
CA PRO A 257 16.82 13.84 13.89
C PRO A 257 15.50 13.04 13.80
N LEU A 258 15.59 11.72 13.88
CA LEU A 258 14.45 10.79 13.77
C LEU A 258 13.22 11.14 14.64
N PRO A 259 13.36 11.63 15.89
CA PRO A 259 12.21 11.99 16.72
C PRO A 259 11.37 13.16 16.23
N TYR A 260 11.83 13.94 15.23
CA TYR A 260 11.10 15.10 14.70
C TYR A 260 10.26 14.78 13.45
N TRP A 261 10.28 13.53 12.99
CA TRP A 261 9.54 13.09 11.81
C TRP A 261 8.16 12.55 12.19
N ASP A 262 7.43 13.24 13.04
CA ASP A 262 6.01 12.95 13.29
C ASP A 262 5.21 14.24 13.30
N LYS A 263 3.90 14.13 13.06
CA LYS A 263 3.02 15.29 12.92
C LYS A 263 3.03 16.20 14.16
N ALA A 264 3.22 15.65 15.36
CA ALA A 264 3.19 16.37 16.62
C ALA A 264 4.50 17.13 16.92
N SER A 265 5.62 16.67 16.39
CA SER A 265 6.95 17.21 16.63
C SER A 265 7.54 17.97 15.45
N LEU A 266 6.96 17.84 14.25
CA LEU A 266 7.46 18.42 13.01
C LEU A 266 7.73 19.92 13.11
N ALA A 267 6.84 20.67 13.74
CA ALA A 267 6.95 22.13 13.95
C ALA A 267 8.18 22.54 14.79
N LYS A 268 8.84 21.60 15.48
CA LYS A 268 10.08 21.86 16.24
C LYS A 268 11.34 21.74 15.37
N ALA A 269 11.22 21.30 14.12
CA ALA A 269 12.33 21.10 13.19
C ALA A 269 12.02 21.77 11.83
N PRO A 270 12.39 23.06 11.66
CA PRO A 270 11.98 23.85 10.49
C PRO A 270 12.38 23.26 9.13
N ASP A 271 13.53 22.59 9.04
CA ASP A 271 13.96 21.97 7.79
C ASP A 271 13.16 20.71 7.44
N ALA A 272 12.76 19.92 8.44
CA ALA A 272 11.85 18.79 8.22
C ALA A 272 10.45 19.28 7.85
N GLU A 273 9.95 20.31 8.54
CA GLU A 273 8.67 20.93 8.22
C GLU A 273 8.64 21.45 6.78
N ARG A 274 9.67 22.20 6.36
CA ARG A 274 9.78 22.71 4.99
C ARG A 274 9.80 21.59 3.96
N PHE A 275 10.53 20.50 4.24
CA PHE A 275 10.58 19.35 3.35
C PHE A 275 9.20 18.68 3.20
N VAL A 276 8.47 18.47 4.30
CA VAL A 276 7.13 17.89 4.30
C VAL A 276 6.12 18.80 3.59
N GLN A 277 6.18 20.11 3.83
CA GLN A 277 5.33 21.09 3.13
C GLN A 277 5.60 21.09 1.62
N ALA A 278 6.87 21.11 1.22
CA ALA A 278 7.25 21.03 -0.19
C ALA A 278 6.79 19.70 -0.83
N THR A 279 6.87 18.60 -0.09
CA THR A 279 6.41 17.28 -0.55
C THR A 279 4.89 17.27 -0.72
N THR A 280 4.17 17.88 0.22
CA THR A 280 2.70 18.00 0.16
C THR A 280 2.27 18.84 -1.02
N HIS A 281 2.92 19.98 -1.25
CA HIS A 281 2.64 20.84 -2.39
C HIS A 281 2.94 20.12 -3.72
N TRP A 282 4.10 19.46 -3.81
CA TRP A 282 4.45 18.66 -4.96
C TRP A 282 3.41 17.56 -5.24
N MET A 283 3.05 16.76 -4.23
CA MET A 283 2.08 15.66 -4.39
C MET A 283 0.70 16.16 -4.83
N ALA A 284 0.25 17.29 -4.30
CA ALA A 284 -1.03 17.89 -4.67
C ALA A 284 -1.09 18.28 -6.17
N ASN A 285 0.05 18.63 -6.78
CA ASN A 285 0.14 18.91 -8.21
C ASN A 285 0.44 17.65 -9.03
N TRP A 286 1.27 16.74 -8.49
CA TRP A 286 1.71 15.51 -9.15
C TRP A 286 0.58 14.50 -9.34
N VAL A 287 -0.45 14.53 -8.49
CA VAL A 287 -1.59 13.61 -8.57
C VAL A 287 -2.32 13.66 -9.92
N GLY A 288 -2.41 14.85 -10.55
CA GLY A 288 -2.99 15.01 -11.88
C GLY A 288 -2.18 14.26 -12.94
N VAL A 289 -0.85 14.38 -12.87
CA VAL A 289 0.08 13.70 -13.79
C VAL A 289 0.00 12.18 -13.64
N LEU A 290 -0.07 11.68 -12.39
CA LEU A 290 -0.24 10.24 -12.13
C LEU A 290 -1.55 9.70 -12.72
N ARG A 291 -2.65 10.43 -12.53
CA ARG A 291 -3.95 10.07 -13.11
C ARG A 291 -3.89 10.08 -14.64
N GLU A 292 -3.37 11.13 -15.24
CA GLU A 292 -3.21 11.22 -16.69
C GLU A 292 -2.35 10.07 -17.21
N GLY A 293 -1.22 9.76 -16.59
CA GLY A 293 -0.34 8.69 -17.06
C GLY A 293 -0.94 7.29 -16.97
N LEU A 294 -1.59 6.98 -15.84
CA LEU A 294 -2.04 5.63 -15.51
C LEU A 294 -3.51 5.36 -15.87
N VAL A 295 -4.26 6.37 -16.32
CA VAL A 295 -5.68 6.23 -16.68
C VAL A 295 -5.97 6.81 -18.06
N ASP A 296 -5.69 8.10 -18.26
CA ASP A 296 -6.19 8.85 -19.43
C ASP A 296 -5.21 8.84 -20.63
N GLY A 297 -3.94 8.54 -20.38
CA GLY A 297 -2.81 8.69 -21.30
C GLY A 297 -2.11 10.05 -21.16
N LEU A 298 -0.78 10.05 -21.06
CA LEU A 298 0.02 11.28 -21.03
C LEU A 298 0.29 11.82 -22.45
N PRO A 299 0.09 13.12 -22.70
CA PRO A 299 0.53 13.75 -23.94
C PRO A 299 2.03 13.53 -24.14
N GLY A 300 2.42 12.87 -25.23
CA GLY A 300 3.83 12.58 -25.52
C GLY A 300 4.51 11.58 -24.58
N ASN A 301 3.76 10.91 -23.70
CA ASN A 301 4.27 9.94 -22.72
C ASN A 301 5.33 10.50 -21.75
N THR A 302 5.33 11.81 -21.50
CA THR A 302 6.30 12.48 -20.63
C THR A 302 5.61 13.35 -19.61
N ALA A 303 6.05 13.25 -18.35
CA ALA A 303 5.59 14.14 -17.29
C ALA A 303 6.02 15.60 -17.57
N PRO A 304 5.17 16.60 -17.30
CA PRO A 304 5.55 18.00 -17.43
C PRO A 304 6.70 18.37 -16.48
N ALA A 305 7.70 19.07 -17.00
CA ALA A 305 8.96 19.33 -16.29
C ALA A 305 8.76 20.18 -15.02
N ASP A 306 7.82 21.12 -15.06
CA ASP A 306 7.49 22.07 -13.99
C ASP A 306 6.96 21.39 -12.72
N VAL A 307 6.18 20.32 -12.86
CA VAL A 307 5.60 19.56 -11.73
C VAL A 307 6.35 18.27 -11.41
N SER A 308 7.28 17.85 -12.28
CA SER A 308 8.07 16.62 -12.09
C SER A 308 9.10 16.71 -10.96
N ARG A 309 9.51 17.92 -10.55
CA ARG A 309 10.60 18.09 -9.59
C ARG A 309 10.11 17.98 -8.14
N ASP A 310 10.33 16.83 -7.52
CA ASP A 310 10.07 16.62 -6.11
C ASP A 310 11.18 17.20 -5.19
N PRO A 311 10.93 17.35 -3.87
CA PRO A 311 11.90 17.95 -2.94
C PRO A 311 13.21 17.18 -2.73
N ALA A 312 13.26 15.90 -3.09
CA ALA A 312 14.47 15.07 -3.00
C ALA A 312 15.17 14.92 -4.37
N ALA A 313 14.71 15.61 -5.41
CA ALA A 313 15.34 15.58 -6.72
C ALA A 313 16.75 16.20 -6.66
N PRO A 314 17.76 15.59 -7.31
CA PRO A 314 19.10 16.14 -7.36
C PRO A 314 19.13 17.58 -7.92
N PRO A 315 20.06 18.44 -7.46
CA PRO A 315 20.33 19.70 -8.14
C PRO A 315 20.90 19.42 -9.55
N PHE A 316 20.45 20.20 -10.54
CA PHE A 316 20.99 20.18 -11.90
C PHE A 316 22.35 20.89 -11.96
#